data_AF-A0A2E6HY21-F1
#
_entry.id   AF-A0A2E6HY21-F1
#
_cell.length_a   1.000
_cell.length_b   1.000
_cell.length_c   1.000
_cell.angle_alpha   90.00
_cell.angle_beta   90.00
_cell.angle_gamma   90.00
#
_symmetry.space_group_name_H-M   'P 1'
#
loop_
_entity.id
_entity.type
_entity.pdbx_description
1 polymer ?
#
loop_
_entity_poly.entity_id
_entity_poly.type
_entity_poly.pdbx_seq_one_letter_code
_entity_poly.pdbx_strand_id
1 'polypeptide(L)'
;MSLRVDHEDEDRMTLQATLEGVRDLRGWGFTLTFDTDQFEFLGARVPSENLFEKRGGHAPLFLVHDEAPGRVVLSSAITSGAAPVGDGPIAEMVFRPKASTANAIFGLDDGMVFDSYSSPTRVLAAAHRVYAGGPSHSWMPMPLRGFLRSLMSF
;
A
#
# COMPACT_ATOMS: atom_id res chain seq x y z
N MET A 1 1.01 1.56 -9.60
CA MET A 1 0.58 0.81 -8.41
C MET A 1 1.60 1.09 -7.33
N SER A 2 1.14 1.43 -6.13
CA SER A 2 1.99 1.79 -5.00
C SER A 2 1.53 1.07 -3.74
N LEU A 3 2.46 0.93 -2.79
CA LEU A 3 2.25 0.30 -1.49
C LEU A 3 2.65 1.28 -0.39
N ARG A 4 1.83 1.44 0.64
CA ARG A 4 2.10 2.32 1.78
C ARG A 4 1.68 1.66 3.09
N VAL A 5 2.31 2.04 4.20
CA VAL A 5 1.73 1.80 5.53
C VAL A 5 0.52 2.69 5.66
N ASP A 6 -0.61 2.09 6.03
CA ASP A 6 -1.80 2.81 6.41
C ASP A 6 -1.89 2.95 7.93
N HIS A 7 -1.61 1.86 8.66
CA HIS A 7 -1.60 1.82 10.11
C HIS A 7 -0.54 0.85 10.62
N GLU A 8 0.06 1.16 11.77
CA GLU A 8 1.02 0.31 12.44
C GLU A 8 0.96 0.50 13.97
N ASP A 9 0.86 -0.61 14.68
CA ASP A 9 1.02 -0.71 16.13
C ASP A 9 1.82 -1.99 16.47
N GLU A 10 2.00 -2.24 17.77
CA GLU A 10 2.82 -3.37 18.27
C GLU A 10 2.32 -4.74 17.79
N ASP A 11 1.01 -4.91 17.61
CA ASP A 11 0.39 -6.19 17.29
C ASP A 11 -0.07 -6.29 15.83
N ARG A 12 -0.14 -5.15 15.13
CA ARG A 12 -0.78 -5.07 13.81
C ARG A 12 -0.19 -4.01 12.91
N MET A 13 0.08 -4.43 11.68
CA MET A 13 0.45 -3.55 10.58
C MET A 13 -0.55 -3.72 9.43
N THR A 14 -0.98 -2.60 8.85
CA THR A 14 -1.85 -2.59 7.67
C THR A 14 -1.12 -1.86 6.54
N LEU A 15 -0.95 -2.57 5.42
CA LEU A 15 -0.46 -2.01 4.18
C LEU A 15 -1.63 -1.75 3.23
N GLN A 16 -1.61 -0.64 2.53
CA GLN A 16 -2.61 -0.33 1.51
C GLN A 16 -1.96 -0.30 0.12
N ALA A 17 -2.50 -1.09 -0.80
CA ALA A 17 -2.17 -1.02 -2.22
C ALA A 17 -3.09 -0.01 -2.92
N THR A 18 -2.50 0.87 -3.74
CA THR A 18 -3.22 1.94 -4.45
C THR A 18 -2.89 1.92 -5.94
N LEU A 19 -3.90 2.19 -6.77
CA LEU A 19 -3.73 2.47 -8.19
C LEU A 19 -3.93 3.96 -8.47
N GLU A 20 -3.18 4.45 -9.45
CA GLU A 20 -3.19 5.85 -9.88
C GLU A 20 -3.35 5.90 -11.40
N GLY A 21 -4.02 6.94 -11.88
CA GLY A 21 -4.20 7.23 -13.29
C GLY A 21 -5.01 6.17 -14.05
N VAL A 22 -5.83 5.35 -13.38
CA VAL A 22 -6.55 4.30 -14.08
C VAL A 22 -7.65 4.87 -14.96
N ARG A 23 -7.85 4.23 -16.11
CA ARG A 23 -8.97 4.49 -17.01
C ARG A 23 -9.65 3.16 -17.27
N ASP A 24 -10.91 3.05 -16.87
CA ASP A 24 -11.76 1.89 -17.20
C ASP A 24 -11.20 0.55 -16.68
N LEU A 25 -10.78 0.53 -15.41
CA LEU A 25 -10.22 -0.66 -14.75
C LEU A 25 -11.24 -1.80 -14.68
N ARG A 26 -10.86 -2.97 -15.20
CA ARG A 26 -11.65 -4.22 -15.17
C ARG A 26 -11.11 -5.26 -14.21
N GLY A 27 -9.81 -5.24 -13.98
CA GLY A 27 -9.16 -6.19 -13.08
C GLY A 27 -7.80 -5.71 -12.65
N TRP A 28 -7.32 -6.25 -11.55
CA TRP A 28 -5.95 -6.09 -11.09
C TRP A 28 -5.47 -7.37 -10.42
N GLY A 29 -4.15 -7.56 -10.43
CA GLY A 29 -3.49 -8.62 -9.69
C GLY A 29 -2.07 -8.21 -9.33
N PHE A 30 -1.56 -8.70 -8.21
CA PHE A 30 -0.15 -8.53 -7.84
C PHE A 30 0.29 -9.63 -6.87
N THR A 31 1.61 -9.77 -6.77
CA THR A 31 2.26 -10.59 -5.76
C THR A 31 2.83 -9.68 -4.69
N LEU A 32 2.48 -9.94 -3.43
CA LEU A 32 3.08 -9.32 -2.26
C LEU A 32 4.17 -10.23 -1.71
N THR A 33 5.37 -9.69 -1.53
CA THR A 33 6.49 -10.40 -0.91
C THR A 33 6.87 -9.76 0.43
N PHE A 34 7.18 -10.60 1.43
CA PHE A 34 7.55 -10.16 2.78
C PHE A 34 8.43 -11.19 3.49
N ASP A 35 9.13 -10.75 4.54
CA ASP A 35 9.95 -11.61 5.38
C ASP A 35 9.10 -12.30 6.46
N THR A 36 9.01 -13.63 6.40
CA THR A 36 8.22 -14.45 7.34
C THR A 36 8.80 -14.53 8.74
N ASP A 37 10.08 -14.20 8.92
CA ASP A 37 10.72 -14.13 10.24
C ASP A 37 10.31 -12.83 10.95
N GLN A 38 9.97 -11.79 10.19
CA GLN A 38 9.56 -10.49 10.72
C GLN A 38 8.03 -10.33 10.81
N PHE A 39 7.28 -10.95 9.89
CA PHE A 39 5.82 -10.78 9.81
C PHE A 39 5.06 -12.08 9.64
N GLU A 40 3.85 -12.11 10.19
CA GLU A 40 2.80 -13.08 9.88
C GLU A 40 1.75 -12.40 9.01
N PHE A 41 1.42 -12.97 7.86
CA PHE A 41 0.29 -12.48 7.07
C PHE A 41 -1.01 -12.97 7.70
N LEU A 42 -1.87 -12.04 8.12
CA LEU A 42 -3.14 -12.33 8.75
C LEU A 42 -4.30 -12.37 7.75
N GLY A 43 -4.08 -11.83 6.55
CA GLY A 43 -5.07 -11.80 5.48
C GLY A 43 -5.13 -10.44 4.77
N ALA A 44 -6.05 -10.34 3.82
CA ALA A 44 -6.32 -9.10 3.11
C ALA A 44 -7.82 -8.84 3.02
N ARG A 45 -8.19 -7.57 2.87
CA ARG A 45 -9.58 -7.13 2.80
C ARG A 45 -9.79 -6.06 1.74
N VAL A 46 -11.05 -5.94 1.34
CA VAL A 46 -11.52 -4.86 0.48
C VAL A 46 -11.48 -3.54 1.27
N PRO A 47 -10.82 -2.49 0.75
CA PRO A 47 -10.79 -1.17 1.40
C PRO A 47 -12.17 -0.53 1.46
N SER A 48 -12.44 0.29 2.48
CA SER A 48 -13.71 1.02 2.60
C SER A 48 -13.98 1.99 1.45
N GLU A 49 -12.92 2.55 0.86
CA GLU A 49 -12.99 3.42 -0.32
C GLU A 49 -12.49 2.71 -1.60
N ASN A 50 -12.78 1.41 -1.74
CA ASN A 50 -12.32 0.60 -2.86
C ASN A 50 -12.58 1.30 -4.21
N LEU A 51 -11.51 1.42 -5.01
CA LEU A 51 -11.53 2.03 -6.32
C LEU A 51 -12.64 1.46 -7.22
N PHE A 52 -12.92 0.15 -7.17
CA PHE A 52 -14.00 -0.46 -7.97
C PHE A 52 -15.40 0.05 -7.61
N GLU A 53 -15.62 0.46 -6.37
CA GLU A 53 -16.95 0.84 -5.88
C GLU A 53 -17.24 2.33 -6.04
N LYS A 54 -16.21 3.17 -6.31
CA LYS A 54 -16.33 4.63 -6.44
C LYS A 54 -17.37 5.12 -7.46
N ARG A 55 -17.70 4.31 -8.45
CA ARG A 55 -18.72 4.62 -9.48
C ARG A 55 -19.87 3.60 -9.53
N GLY A 56 -20.11 2.89 -8.43
CA GLY A 56 -21.13 1.84 -8.36
C GLY A 56 -20.75 0.57 -9.11
N GLY A 57 -19.46 0.36 -9.37
CA GLY A 57 -18.95 -0.93 -9.81
C GLY A 57 -19.01 -1.95 -8.68
N HIS A 58 -19.21 -3.23 -9.03
CA HIS A 58 -19.25 -4.31 -8.06
C HIS A 58 -18.13 -5.31 -8.34
N ALA A 59 -17.24 -5.51 -7.36
CA ALA A 59 -16.10 -6.42 -7.43
C ALA A 59 -16.17 -7.45 -6.29
N PRO A 60 -17.13 -8.39 -6.33
CA PRO A 60 -17.32 -9.39 -5.28
C PRO A 60 -16.18 -10.42 -5.26
N LEU A 61 -15.44 -10.56 -6.36
CA LEU A 61 -14.32 -11.48 -6.45
C LEU A 61 -13.04 -10.78 -5.98
N PHE A 62 -12.61 -11.12 -4.77
CA PHE A 62 -11.32 -10.74 -4.19
C PHE A 62 -10.61 -12.04 -3.82
N LEU A 63 -9.58 -12.38 -4.58
CA LEU A 63 -8.80 -13.61 -4.41
C LEU A 63 -7.55 -13.28 -3.59
N VAL A 64 -7.33 -14.08 -2.55
CA VAL A 64 -6.09 -14.11 -1.77
C VAL A 64 -5.58 -15.53 -1.83
N HIS A 65 -4.35 -15.70 -2.34
CA HIS A 65 -3.73 -17.01 -2.48
C HIS A 65 -2.34 -16.99 -1.86
N ASP A 66 -2.15 -17.77 -0.80
CA ASP A 66 -0.84 -18.06 -0.23
C ASP A 66 -0.08 -19.00 -1.19
N GLU A 67 0.74 -18.40 -2.04
CA GLU A 67 1.46 -19.14 -3.08
C GLU A 67 2.68 -19.87 -2.49
N ALA A 68 3.37 -19.21 -1.55
CA ALA A 68 4.48 -19.76 -0.78
C ALA A 68 4.67 -18.94 0.51
N PRO A 69 5.44 -19.43 1.50
CA PRO A 69 5.83 -18.62 2.65
C PRO A 69 6.45 -17.29 2.21
N GLY A 70 5.91 -16.18 2.70
CA GLY A 70 6.38 -14.84 2.35
C GLY A 70 5.93 -14.33 0.97
N ARG A 71 5.06 -15.06 0.26
CA ARG A 71 4.58 -14.72 -1.09
C ARG A 71 3.08 -14.95 -1.21
N VAL A 72 2.33 -13.87 -1.34
CA VAL A 72 0.85 -13.89 -1.42
C VAL A 72 0.41 -13.23 -2.72
N VAL A 73 -0.44 -13.90 -3.47
CA VAL A 73 -1.06 -13.34 -4.68
C VAL A 73 -2.42 -12.76 -4.31
N LEU A 74 -2.63 -11.49 -4.68
CA LEU A 74 -3.90 -10.80 -4.52
C LEU A 74 -4.44 -10.41 -5.90
N SER A 75 -5.74 -10.58 -6.11
CA SER A 75 -6.38 -10.09 -7.33
C SER A 75 -7.86 -9.79 -7.12
N SER A 76 -8.38 -8.89 -7.95
CA SER A 76 -9.82 -8.64 -8.01
C SER A 76 -10.22 -8.15 -9.39
N ALA A 77 -11.47 -8.37 -9.75
CA ALA A 77 -12.06 -7.91 -11.00
C ALA A 77 -13.48 -7.41 -10.79
N ILE A 78 -13.86 -6.41 -11.58
CA ILE A 78 -15.24 -5.94 -11.64
C ILE A 78 -16.10 -7.02 -12.32
N THR A 79 -17.24 -7.34 -11.73
CA THR A 79 -18.19 -8.30 -12.28
C THR A 79 -19.39 -7.63 -12.93
N SER A 80 -19.70 -6.40 -12.51
CA SER A 80 -20.81 -5.60 -13.04
C SER A 80 -20.64 -4.12 -12.67
N GLY A 81 -21.39 -3.25 -13.36
CA GLY A 81 -21.37 -1.81 -13.14
C GLY A 81 -20.31 -1.06 -13.94
N ALA A 82 -20.20 0.23 -13.66
CA ALA A 82 -19.27 1.11 -14.36
C ALA A 82 -17.84 0.88 -13.87
N ALA A 83 -16.90 0.75 -14.80
CA ALA A 83 -15.49 0.70 -14.45
C ALA A 83 -15.02 2.06 -13.90
N PRO A 84 -14.15 2.06 -12.87
CA PRO A 84 -13.68 3.29 -12.27
C PRO A 84 -12.63 3.99 -13.14
N VAL A 85 -12.48 5.29 -12.86
CA VAL A 85 -11.46 6.18 -13.45
C VAL A 85 -10.86 7.00 -12.32
N GLY A 86 -9.55 7.20 -12.35
CA GLY A 86 -8.82 8.02 -11.37
C GLY A 86 -7.93 7.18 -10.46
N ASP A 87 -7.90 7.56 -9.18
CA ASP A 87 -6.96 7.00 -8.20
C ASP A 87 -7.74 6.39 -7.03
N GLY A 88 -7.19 5.36 -6.41
CA GLY A 88 -7.81 4.81 -5.20
C GLY A 88 -7.20 3.51 -4.68
N PRO A 89 -7.56 3.16 -3.44
CA PRO A 89 -7.14 1.92 -2.81
C PRO A 89 -7.78 0.71 -3.52
N ILE A 90 -7.04 -0.39 -3.59
CA ILE A 90 -7.51 -1.63 -4.20
C ILE A 90 -7.46 -2.82 -3.23
N ALA A 91 -6.58 -2.80 -2.24
CA ALA A 91 -6.46 -3.84 -1.23
C ALA A 91 -5.85 -3.28 0.04
N GLU A 92 -6.27 -3.82 1.17
CA GLU A 92 -5.62 -3.66 2.47
C GLU A 92 -5.08 -5.02 2.92
N MET A 93 -3.79 -5.10 3.21
CA MET A 93 -3.11 -6.31 3.65
C MET A 93 -2.69 -6.17 5.10
N VAL A 94 -3.03 -7.16 5.91
CA VAL A 94 -2.89 -7.12 7.36
C VAL A 94 -1.81 -8.09 7.81
N PHE A 95 -0.92 -7.62 8.66
CA PHE A 95 0.20 -8.37 9.20
C PHE A 95 0.24 -8.28 10.73
N ARG A 96 0.76 -9.33 11.37
CA ARG A 96 1.24 -9.30 12.76
C ARG A 96 2.76 -9.19 12.74
N PRO A 97 3.36 -8.16 13.33
CA PRO A 97 4.81 -8.12 13.60
C PRO A 97 5.22 -9.25 14.57
N LYS A 98 6.31 -9.96 14.30
CA LYS A 98 6.84 -11.05 15.17
C LYS A 98 8.07 -10.65 15.99
N ALA A 99 8.90 -9.76 15.45
CA ALA A 99 10.14 -9.27 16.06
C ALA A 99 10.42 -7.84 15.60
N SER A 100 11.61 -7.29 15.89
CA SER A 100 12.02 -5.97 15.39
C SER A 100 11.81 -5.88 13.88
N THR A 101 10.96 -4.96 13.47
CA THR A 101 10.61 -4.66 12.09
C THR A 101 11.57 -3.67 11.43
N ALA A 102 12.69 -3.39 12.08
CA ALA A 102 13.70 -2.45 11.60
C ALA A 102 14.23 -2.91 10.24
N ASN A 103 14.06 -2.06 9.22
CA ASN A 103 14.41 -2.35 7.82
C ASN A 103 13.54 -3.40 7.13
N ALA A 104 12.31 -3.62 7.60
CA ALA A 104 11.31 -4.39 6.87
C ALA A 104 11.18 -3.91 5.41
N ILE A 105 11.08 -4.86 4.49
CA ILE A 105 10.86 -4.60 3.07
C ILE A 105 9.65 -5.41 2.64
N PHE A 106 8.68 -4.73 2.05
CA PHE A 106 7.57 -5.36 1.36
C PHE A 106 7.74 -5.15 -0.14
N GLY A 107 7.77 -6.24 -0.90
CA GLY A 107 7.83 -6.18 -2.35
C GLY A 107 6.43 -6.23 -2.96
N LEU A 108 6.23 -5.45 -4.03
CA LEU A 108 5.06 -5.59 -4.88
C LEU A 108 5.58 -6.02 -6.24
N ASP A 109 5.42 -7.30 -6.52
CA ASP A 109 5.93 -7.97 -7.71
C ASP A 109 4.78 -8.33 -8.65
N ASP A 110 5.08 -8.47 -9.95
CA ASP A 110 4.14 -8.91 -10.98
C ASP A 110 2.79 -8.16 -10.99
N GLY A 111 2.81 -6.86 -10.66
CA GLY A 111 1.63 -6.00 -10.75
C GLY A 111 1.05 -5.98 -12.17
N MET A 112 -0.25 -6.28 -12.28
CA MET A 112 -1.00 -6.31 -13.52
C MET A 112 -2.30 -5.55 -13.37
N VAL A 113 -2.68 -4.81 -14.41
CA VAL A 113 -3.99 -4.18 -14.55
C VAL A 113 -4.62 -4.59 -15.88
N PHE A 114 -5.93 -4.71 -15.86
CA PHE A 114 -6.76 -5.04 -17.03
C PHE A 114 -7.74 -3.89 -17.21
N ASP A 115 -7.80 -3.33 -18.42
CA ASP A 115 -8.82 -2.35 -18.84
C ASP A 115 -9.57 -2.88 -20.07
N SER A 116 -10.64 -2.22 -20.53
CA SER A 116 -11.38 -2.71 -21.71
C SER A 116 -10.74 -2.35 -23.05
N TYR A 117 -9.67 -1.54 -23.03
CA TYR A 117 -9.08 -0.96 -24.23
C TYR A 117 -7.78 -1.66 -24.65
N SER A 118 -7.19 -2.48 -23.78
CA SER A 118 -5.87 -3.06 -23.99
C SER A 118 -5.71 -4.47 -23.38
N SER A 119 -4.71 -5.18 -23.88
CA SER A 119 -4.18 -6.41 -23.27
C SER A 119 -3.61 -6.11 -21.87
N PRO A 120 -3.42 -7.13 -21.01
CA PRO A 120 -2.95 -6.92 -19.64
C PRO A 120 -1.69 -6.07 -19.61
N THR A 121 -1.74 -4.94 -18.91
CA THR A 121 -0.58 -4.04 -18.80
C THR A 121 0.15 -4.37 -17.50
N ARG A 122 1.44 -4.73 -17.60
CA ARG A 122 2.31 -4.84 -16.43
C ARG A 122 2.54 -3.46 -15.84
N VAL A 123 2.20 -3.30 -14.58
CA VAL A 123 2.50 -2.11 -13.79
C VAL A 123 3.63 -2.52 -12.85
N LEU A 124 4.85 -2.08 -13.17
CA LEU A 124 5.97 -2.24 -12.26
C LEU A 124 5.70 -1.36 -11.05
N ALA A 125 5.41 -1.98 -9.91
CA ALA A 125 5.62 -1.32 -8.64
C ALA A 125 7.09 -1.53 -8.28
N ALA A 126 7.75 -0.44 -7.87
CA ALA A 126 9.05 -0.58 -7.23
C ALA A 126 8.86 -1.32 -5.89
N ALA A 127 9.77 -2.22 -5.54
CA ALA A 127 9.88 -2.74 -4.19
C ALA A 127 9.91 -1.55 -3.22
N HIS A 128 8.85 -1.40 -2.41
CA HIS A 128 8.73 -0.29 -1.49
C HIS A 128 9.33 -0.72 -0.15
N ARG A 129 10.44 -0.08 0.23
CA ARG A 129 10.95 -0.22 1.59
C ARG A 129 9.98 0.48 2.53
N VAL A 130 9.40 -0.31 3.41
CA VAL A 130 8.41 0.18 4.36
C VAL A 130 8.92 -0.20 5.74
N TYR A 131 9.47 0.80 6.44
CA TYR A 131 10.03 0.63 7.77
C TYR A 131 8.89 0.58 8.78
N ALA A 132 8.70 -0.57 9.41
CA ALA A 132 7.95 -0.64 10.64
C ALA A 132 8.90 -0.32 11.80
N GLY A 133 8.48 0.51 12.75
CA GLY A 133 9.31 0.97 13.87
C GLY A 133 10.29 2.08 13.53
N GLY A 134 9.81 3.19 12.96
CA GLY A 134 10.55 4.45 13.08
C GLY A 134 10.78 4.75 14.57
N PRO A 135 11.97 5.21 15.00
CA PRO A 135 12.16 5.60 16.39
C PRO A 135 11.09 6.62 16.77
N SER A 136 10.71 6.63 18.05
CA SER A 136 10.19 7.82 18.71
C SER A 136 11.25 8.94 18.65
N HIS A 137 11.58 9.42 17.45
CA HIS A 137 12.21 10.71 17.26
C HIS A 137 11.07 11.72 17.33
N SER A 138 10.73 12.06 18.57
CA SER A 138 10.31 13.42 18.88
C SER A 138 11.17 14.38 18.06
N TRP A 139 10.59 14.96 17.02
CA TRP A 139 11.01 16.25 16.53
C TRP A 139 10.82 17.21 17.70
N MET A 140 11.83 17.33 18.57
CA MET A 140 12.01 18.55 19.33
C MET A 140 12.50 19.58 18.32
N PRO A 141 11.73 20.61 17.97
CA PRO A 141 12.34 21.76 17.35
C PRO A 141 13.34 22.31 18.37
N MET A 142 14.64 22.28 18.03
CA MET A 142 15.62 23.05 18.79
C MET A 142 15.11 24.50 18.82
N PRO A 143 15.06 25.17 19.99
CA PRO A 143 14.83 26.60 19.98
C PRO A 143 15.99 27.25 19.23
N LEU A 144 15.68 27.92 18.12
CA LEU A 144 16.55 28.89 17.45
C LEU A 144 16.92 29.99 18.46
N ARG A 145 17.90 29.72 19.31
CA ARG A 145 18.57 30.75 20.10
C ARG A 145 19.69 31.31 19.26
N GLY A 146 19.48 32.54 18.77
CA GLY A 146 20.58 33.46 18.53
C GLY A 146 20.80 33.85 17.08
N PHE A 147 19.82 34.47 16.43
CA PHE A 147 20.09 35.48 15.42
C PHE A 147 19.11 36.62 15.61
N LEU A 148 19.54 37.65 16.34
CA LEU A 148 19.14 39.06 16.25
C LEU A 148 19.85 39.79 17.40
N ARG A 149 21.08 40.25 17.17
CA ARG A 149 21.65 41.36 17.94
C ARG A 149 22.05 42.47 17.00
N SER A 150 21.28 43.55 17.13
CA SER A 150 21.62 44.96 16.92
C SER A 150 21.95 45.42 15.49
N LEU A 151 20.93 46.03 14.87
CA LEU A 151 21.16 47.23 14.07
C LEU A 151 21.69 48.31 15.03
N MET A 152 22.85 48.89 14.70
CA MET A 152 23.39 50.07 15.37
C MET A 152 22.56 51.29 14.99
N SER A 153 22.02 51.99 16.00
CA SER A 153 21.85 53.44 15.94
C SER A 153 23.15 54.06 16.42
N PHE A 154 23.82 54.82 15.56
CA PHE A 154 24.43 56.14 15.82
C PHE A 154 24.82 56.74 14.48
#